data_AF-A0AAW6MCQ3-F1
#
_entry.id   AF-A0AAW6MCQ3-F1
#
_cell.length_a   1.000
_cell.length_b   1.000
_cell.length_c   1.000
_cell.angle_alpha   90.00
_cell.angle_beta   90.00
_cell.angle_gamma   90.00
#
_symmetry.space_group_name_H-M   'P 1'
#
loop_
_entity.id
_entity.type
_entity.pdbx_description
1 polymer ?
#
loop_
_entity_poly.entity_id
_entity_poly.type
_entity_poly.pdbx_seq_one_letter_code
_entity_poly.pdbx_strand_id
1 'polypeptide(L)'
;LQPIILLSGTNEEKLATLKEVLAGSEIGQKGVDESEYILKTLSAFGLKNELELDLTLARGLNYYTGAIFEEKALDVQIGSITGGGRYDNLTGVFGMAGISG
;
A
#
# COMPACT_ATOMS: atom_id res chain seq x y z
N LEU A 1 -8.93 -11.11 11.68
CA LEU A 1 -8.96 -10.76 10.24
C LEU A 1 -10.25 -10.05 9.81
N GLN A 2 -11.43 -10.39 10.36
CA GLN A 2 -12.69 -9.69 10.05
C GLN A 2 -12.66 -8.14 10.18
N PRO A 3 -11.95 -7.51 11.14
CA PRO A 3 -11.92 -6.05 11.23
C PRO A 3 -11.25 -5.39 10.02
N ILE A 4 -10.29 -6.07 9.38
CA ILE A 4 -9.45 -5.51 8.32
C ILE A 4 -10.18 -5.54 6.96
N ILE A 5 -10.99 -6.57 6.72
CA ILE A 5 -11.72 -6.76 5.45
C ILE A 5 -12.91 -5.78 5.33
N LEU A 6 -13.40 -5.28 6.47
CA LEU A 6 -14.54 -4.34 6.54
C LEU A 6 -14.09 -2.88 6.81
N LEU A 7 -12.80 -2.59 6.61
CA LEU A 7 -12.25 -1.25 6.77
C LEU A 7 -12.92 -0.29 5.79
N SER A 8 -13.64 0.68 6.34
CA SER A 8 -14.39 1.69 5.60
C SER A 8 -14.12 3.07 6.22
N GLY A 9 -14.48 4.11 5.49
CA GLY A 9 -14.19 5.49 5.87
C GLY A 9 -12.94 6.04 5.17
N THR A 10 -12.47 7.16 5.69
CA THR A 10 -11.30 7.90 5.21
C THR A 10 -10.00 7.14 5.42
N ASN A 11 -8.94 7.54 4.72
CA ASN A 11 -7.63 6.92 4.90
C ASN A 11 -7.12 7.06 6.33
N GLU A 12 -7.41 8.19 6.99
CA GLU A 12 -7.07 8.46 8.38
C GLU A 12 -7.78 7.48 9.34
N GLU A 13 -9.08 7.25 9.15
CA GLU A 13 -9.85 6.29 9.96
C GLU A 13 -9.36 4.85 9.72
N LYS A 14 -9.06 4.51 8.46
CA LYS A 14 -8.50 3.21 8.10
C LYS A 14 -7.14 2.99 8.78
N LEU A 15 -6.23 3.98 8.73
CA LEU A 15 -4.92 3.93 9.38
C LEU A 15 -5.03 3.80 10.90
N ALA A 16 -5.91 4.57 11.54
CA ALA A 16 -6.12 4.51 12.99
C ALA A 16 -6.54 3.10 13.43
N THR A 17 -7.51 2.52 12.71
CA THR A 17 -7.98 1.15 12.98
C THR A 17 -6.85 0.12 12.78
N LEU A 18 -6.01 0.29 11.75
CA LEU A 18 -4.87 -0.59 11.53
C LEU A 18 -3.84 -0.51 12.65
N LYS A 19 -3.53 0.69 13.16
CA LYS A 19 -2.62 0.87 14.30
C LYS A 19 -3.11 0.08 15.52
N GLU A 20 -4.41 0.11 15.80
CA GLU A 20 -5.01 -0.65 16.91
C GLU A 20 -4.97 -2.16 16.68
N VAL A 21 -5.46 -2.63 15.52
CA VAL A 21 -5.55 -4.06 15.21
C VAL A 21 -4.18 -4.72 15.15
N LEU A 22 -3.16 -3.99 14.69
CA LEU A 22 -1.79 -4.48 14.54
C LEU A 22 -0.88 -4.10 15.71
N ALA A 23 -1.42 -3.60 16.83
CA ALA A 23 -0.62 -3.11 17.97
C ALA A 23 0.37 -4.15 18.52
N GLY A 24 0.03 -5.44 18.41
CA GLY A 24 0.90 -6.55 18.83
C GLY A 24 1.97 -7.00 17.81
N SER A 25 2.06 -6.36 16.64
CA SER A 25 2.98 -6.75 15.56
C SER A 25 3.91 -5.60 15.19
N GLU A 26 5.19 -5.73 15.50
CA GLU A 26 6.20 -4.72 15.14
C GLU A 26 6.26 -4.48 13.62
N ILE A 27 6.22 -5.57 12.83
CA ILE A 27 6.21 -5.50 11.37
C ILE A 27 4.92 -4.82 10.88
N GLY A 28 3.78 -5.14 11.50
CA GLY A 28 2.50 -4.53 11.19
C GLY A 28 2.51 -3.02 11.43
N GLN A 29 3.04 -2.57 12.58
CA GLN A 29 3.17 -1.15 12.90
C GLN A 29 4.07 -0.43 11.89
N LYS A 30 5.22 -1.01 11.52
CA LYS A 30 6.10 -0.43 10.50
C LYS A 30 5.39 -0.24 9.16
N GLY A 31 4.59 -1.22 8.72
CA GLY A 31 3.81 -1.10 7.49
C GLY A 31 2.74 0.01 7.55
N VAL A 32 2.13 0.22 8.72
CA VAL A 32 1.17 1.30 8.92
C VAL A 32 1.87 2.67 8.91
N ASP A 33 3.02 2.78 9.57
CA ASP A 33 3.83 4.01 9.57
C ASP A 33 4.33 4.36 8.16
N GLU A 34 4.77 3.37 7.37
CA GLU A 34 5.13 3.57 5.96
C GLU A 34 3.94 4.07 5.13
N SER A 35 2.75 3.50 5.33
CA SER A 35 1.53 3.91 4.62
C SER A 35 1.10 5.34 4.98
N GLU A 36 1.16 5.69 6.26
CA GLU A 36 0.89 7.05 6.75
C GLU A 36 1.89 8.06 6.19
N TYR A 37 3.17 7.70 6.14
CA TYR A 37 4.22 8.53 5.54
C TYR A 37 3.94 8.81 4.07
N ILE A 38 3.57 7.79 3.29
CA ILE A 38 3.26 7.94 1.86
C ILE A 38 2.07 8.87 1.67
N LEU A 39 0.95 8.64 2.36
CA LEU A 39 -0.25 9.45 2.24
C LEU A 39 -0.01 10.92 2.62
N LYS A 40 0.73 11.15 3.71
CA LYS A 40 1.13 12.50 4.13
C LYS A 40 2.08 13.17 3.14
N THR A 41 2.97 12.41 2.53
CA THR A 41 3.88 12.93 1.50
C THR A 41 3.09 13.36 0.26
N LEU A 42 2.17 12.52 -0.21
CA LEU A 42 1.36 12.78 -1.39
C LEU A 42 0.41 13.97 -1.22
N SER A 43 -0.10 14.22 0.00
CA SER A 43 -0.97 15.38 0.25
C SER A 43 -0.27 16.73 0.00
N ALA A 44 1.07 16.77 0.07
CA ALA A 44 1.86 17.97 -0.24
C ALA A 44 1.96 18.26 -1.75
N PHE A 45 1.67 17.30 -2.64
CA PHE A 45 1.84 17.45 -4.10
C PHE A 45 0.63 18.04 -4.82
N GLY A 46 -0.45 18.39 -4.10
CA GLY A 46 -1.63 19.03 -4.71
C GLY A 46 -2.33 18.15 -5.75
N LEU A 47 -2.31 16.83 -5.56
CA LEU A 47 -2.97 15.87 -6.43
C LEU A 47 -4.48 16.13 -6.47
N LYS A 48 -5.07 16.02 -7.67
CA LYS A 48 -6.52 16.16 -7.88
C LYS A 48 -7.25 14.82 -7.88
N ASN A 49 -6.49 13.73 -7.92
CA ASN A 49 -7.00 12.37 -7.93
C ASN A 49 -7.41 11.95 -6.52
N GLU A 50 -8.44 11.13 -6.43
CA GLU A 50 -8.77 10.43 -5.20
C GLU A 50 -7.67 9.42 -4.87
N LEU A 51 -7.20 9.46 -3.63
CA LEU A 51 -6.24 8.50 -3.10
C LEU A 51 -6.97 7.63 -2.09
N GLU A 52 -6.98 6.32 -2.31
CA GLU A 52 -7.61 5.36 -1.42
C GLU A 52 -6.60 4.34 -0.91
N LEU A 53 -6.58 4.14 0.42
CA LEU A 53 -5.94 2.99 1.04
C LEU A 53 -6.87 1.77 0.94
N ASP A 54 -6.49 0.82 0.08
CA ASP A 54 -7.20 -0.44 -0.13
C ASP A 54 -6.31 -1.62 0.30
N LEU A 55 -6.71 -2.32 1.37
CA LEU A 55 -5.99 -3.47 1.92
C LEU A 55 -6.39 -4.79 1.28
N THR A 56 -7.43 -4.79 0.45
CA THR A 56 -7.82 -5.95 -0.34
C THR A 56 -6.94 -6.06 -1.60
N LEU A 57 -6.24 -4.99 -1.95
CA LEU A 57 -5.26 -4.97 -3.03
C LEU A 57 -4.08 -5.88 -2.67
N ALA A 58 -4.04 -7.05 -3.32
CA ALA A 58 -2.91 -7.96 -3.29
C ALA A 58 -2.43 -8.18 -4.73
N ARG A 59 -1.20 -7.78 -5.04
CA ARG A 59 -0.56 -8.02 -6.35
C ARG A 59 0.75 -8.75 -6.14
N GLY A 60 1.01 -9.80 -6.93
CA GLY A 60 2.32 -10.46 -7.03
C GLY A 60 2.94 -10.82 -5.68
N LEU A 61 2.31 -11.75 -4.94
CA LEU A 61 2.57 -12.12 -3.53
C LEU A 61 4.03 -12.38 -3.13
N ASN A 62 4.96 -12.54 -4.08
CA ASN A 62 6.38 -12.78 -3.83
C ASN A 62 7.33 -11.69 -4.39
N TYR A 63 6.79 -10.67 -5.06
CA TYR A 63 7.59 -9.67 -5.78
C TYR A 63 7.68 -8.33 -5.03
N TYR A 64 6.59 -7.88 -4.41
CA TYR A 64 6.57 -6.62 -3.66
C TYR A 64 6.92 -6.85 -2.19
N THR A 65 7.76 -5.96 -1.65
CA THR A 65 8.28 -6.02 -0.28
C THR A 65 7.72 -4.93 0.63
N GLY A 66 6.90 -4.02 0.08
CA GLY A 66 6.30 -2.91 0.81
C GLY A 66 5.07 -2.35 0.08
N ALA A 67 4.90 -1.03 0.13
CA ALA A 67 3.75 -0.35 -0.46
C ALA A 67 3.59 -0.66 -1.96
N ILE A 68 2.34 -0.90 -2.36
CA ILE A 68 1.90 -1.06 -3.75
C ILE A 68 0.82 -0.02 -4.06
N PHE A 69 0.66 0.29 -5.34
CA PHE A 69 -0.39 1.18 -5.82
C PHE A 69 -0.98 0.67 -7.13
N GLU A 70 -2.22 1.06 -7.36
CA GLU A 70 -2.98 0.72 -8.55
C GLU A 70 -3.80 1.94 -8.97
N GLU A 71 -3.75 2.31 -10.25
CA GLU A 71 -4.61 3.32 -10.84
C GLU A 71 -5.79 2.64 -11.54
N LYS A 72 -7.00 3.18 -11.35
CA LYS A 72 -8.23 2.76 -12.04
C LYS A 72 -8.92 3.98 -12.65
N ALA A 73 -9.53 3.81 -13.82
CA ALA A 73 -10.50 4.77 -14.31
C ALA A 73 -11.80 4.63 -13.51
N LEU A 74 -12.35 5.75 -13.04
CA LEU A 74 -13.65 5.78 -12.37
C LEU A 74 -14.82 5.67 -13.37
N ASP A 75 -14.64 6.20 -14.58
CA ASP A 75 -15.70 6.33 -15.57
C ASP A 75 -15.91 5.09 -16.46
N VAL A 76 -14.98 4.14 -16.43
CA VAL A 76 -15.04 2.92 -17.26
C VAL A 76 -14.59 1.69 -16.47
N GLN A 77 -15.35 0.60 -16.57
CA GLN A 77 -15.02 -0.68 -15.92
C GLN A 77 -13.98 -1.48 -16.73
N ILE A 78 -12.79 -0.88 -16.92
CA ILE A 78 -11.65 -1.52 -17.60
C ILE A 78 -10.70 -2.23 -16.63
N GLY A 79 -10.86 -2.02 -15.32
CA GLY A 79 -9.94 -2.52 -14.30
C GLY A 79 -8.73 -1.60 -14.13
N SER A 80 -7.58 -2.16 -13.74
CA SER A 80 -6.34 -1.41 -13.53
C SER A 80 -5.78 -0.85 -14.84
N ILE A 81 -5.47 0.45 -14.86
CA ILE A 81 -4.77 1.12 -15.97
C ILE A 81 -3.26 0.90 -15.83
N THR A 82 -2.75 1.15 -14.63
CA THR A 82 -1.36 0.91 -14.27
C THR A 82 -1.26 0.52 -12.80
N GLY A 83 -0.09 0.03 -12.41
CA GLY A 83 0.24 -0.26 -11.03
C GLY A 83 1.74 -0.39 -10.84
N GLY A 84 2.14 -0.34 -9.58
CA GLY A 84 3.53 -0.45 -9.18
C GLY A 84 3.66 -0.67 -7.69
N GLY A 85 4.88 -0.61 -7.19
CA GLY A 85 5.15 -0.78 -5.77
C GLY A 85 6.61 -1.00 -5.50
N ARG A 86 6.95 -1.14 -4.21
CA ARG A 86 8.31 -1.36 -3.74
C ARG A 86 8.72 -2.82 -3.88
N TYR A 87 9.84 -3.09 -4.55
CA TYR A 87 10.39 -4.44 -4.78
C TYR A 87 11.90 -4.47 -4.44
N ASP A 88 12.23 -4.49 -3.15
CA ASP A 88 13.63 -4.40 -2.71
C ASP A 88 14.49 -5.61 -3.11
N ASN A 89 13.87 -6.73 -3.49
CA ASN A 89 14.57 -8.00 -3.74
C ASN A 89 14.73 -8.37 -5.23
N LEU A 90 14.36 -7.48 -6.16
CA LEU A 90 14.33 -7.82 -7.59
C LEU A 90 15.72 -8.18 -8.15
N THR A 91 16.77 -7.48 -7.74
CA THR A 91 18.14 -7.79 -8.19
C THR A 91 18.66 -9.11 -7.63
N GLY A 92 18.01 -9.65 -6.60
CA GLY A 92 18.32 -10.98 -6.04
C GLY A 92 18.15 -12.10 -7.08
N VAL A 93 17.22 -11.93 -8.03
CA VAL A 93 17.04 -12.86 -9.16
C VAL A 93 18.26 -12.89 -10.09
N PHE A 94 19.05 -11.81 -10.10
CA PHE A 94 20.28 -11.69 -10.87
C PHE A 94 21.56 -11.98 -10.05
N GLY A 95 21.42 -12.53 -8.83
CA GLY A 95 22.55 -12.87 -7.97
C GLY A 95 23.14 -11.70 -7.16
N MET A 96 22.49 -10.53 -7.18
CA MET A 96 22.89 -9.37 -6.39
C MET A 96 21.94 -9.20 -5.20
N ALA A 97 22.29 -9.83 -4.07
CA ALA A 97 21.48 -9.78 -2.86
C ALA A 97 21.52 -8.38 -2.21
N GLY A 98 20.35 -7.86 -1.81
CA GLY A 98 20.23 -6.63 -1.03
C GLY A 98 20.38 -5.32 -1.80
N ILE A 99 20.29 -5.34 -3.13
CA ILE A 99 20.24 -4.13 -3.96
C ILE A 99 18.78 -3.93 -4.40
N SER A 100 18.24 -2.72 -4.23
CA SER A 100 16.93 -2.41 -4.79
C SER A 100 17.02 -2.36 -6.32
N GLY A 101 16.00 -2.88 -7.01
CA GLY A 101 15.88 -2.75 -8.47
C GLY A 101 15.56 -1.34 -8.92
#